data_AF-A0A7C6WSJ8-F1
#
_entry.id   AF-A0A7C6WSJ8-F1
#
_cell.length_a   1.000
_cell.length_b   1.000
_cell.length_c   1.000
_cell.angle_alpha   90.00
_cell.angle_beta   90.00
_cell.angle_gamma   90.00
#
_symmetry.space_group_name_H-M   'P 1'
#
loop_
_entity.id
_entity.type
_entity.pdbx_description
1 polymer ?
#
loop_
_entity_poly.entity_id
_entity_poly.type
_entity_poly.pdbx_seq_one_letter_code
_entity_poly.pdbx_strand_id
1 'polypeptide(L)'
;MYKNKTSNRIGARKLSFFIICLEILVQFVILFYVNNANLTKYMLLALLFLSMILCLIEFKKIIITNLMLMVTIAILMVISTLSGSGGWGAVVNAIILMANMLVLSQMKFSYKQIRFVSYIFLLPMIALLLFSGRHYVHYVSSSIFDYTLNPNVIAYLILLSSFVAFHLIKNKRTVIKSFIVFHIILYLLIGTGARTSLIAFLLFVLLNLFNKRKHLYEIRLTKYKSRIAFLIIASFCLIYIYAYVLPNYVPSGRLIILNKNLFSGRQIIWQEIFSLMKHNWLFGVGADYAFMDNQLYSAHNLFLGYAAMFGLPVMFGMILFIYKILKDCFLKNNNMNTKYLFFIWVVLLFVSMFETVLSYSPTIIFTTCIFILNLDSGLGREGKQIDT
;
A
#
# COMPACT_ATOMS: atom_id res chain seq x y z
N MET A 1 16.51 -21.35 -14.47
CA MET A 1 15.82 -22.64 -14.67
C MET A 1 15.23 -23.09 -13.33
N TYR A 2 14.02 -22.63 -12.97
CA TYR A 2 13.35 -23.07 -11.75
C TYR A 2 12.69 -24.44 -12.04
N LYS A 3 13.36 -25.54 -11.69
CA LYS A 3 12.68 -26.84 -11.54
C LYS A 3 11.74 -26.70 -10.35
N ASN A 4 10.53 -26.25 -10.62
CA ASN A 4 9.48 -26.09 -9.63
C ASN A 4 8.99 -27.50 -9.27
N LYS A 5 9.75 -28.18 -8.37
CA LYS A 5 9.20 -29.29 -7.60
C LYS A 5 7.86 -28.78 -7.09
N THR A 6 6.80 -29.53 -7.37
CA THR A 6 5.44 -29.31 -6.88
C THR A 6 5.48 -29.24 -5.36
N SER A 7 5.84 -28.06 -4.84
CA SER A 7 5.53 -27.66 -3.48
C SER A 7 4.04 -27.86 -3.37
N ASN A 8 3.63 -28.90 -2.64
CA ASN A 8 2.25 -29.13 -2.29
C ASN A 8 1.76 -27.81 -1.69
N ARG A 9 0.93 -27.10 -2.47
CA ARG A 9 0.51 -25.75 -2.16
C ARG A 9 -0.43 -25.83 -0.98
N ILE A 10 0.03 -25.41 0.20
CA ILE A 10 -0.76 -25.47 1.43
C ILE A 10 -1.55 -24.16 1.50
N GLY A 11 -2.88 -24.26 1.43
CA GLY A 11 -3.78 -23.14 1.71
C GLY A 11 -3.46 -22.46 3.06
N ALA A 12 -3.90 -21.22 3.22
CA ALA A 12 -3.80 -20.53 4.50
C ALA A 12 -4.51 -21.36 5.58
N ARG A 13 -3.80 -21.68 6.68
CA ARG A 13 -4.42 -22.37 7.82
C ARG A 13 -5.52 -21.49 8.39
N LYS A 14 -6.54 -22.11 8.99
CA LYS A 14 -7.66 -21.38 9.62
C LYS A 14 -7.16 -20.35 10.64
N LEU A 15 -6.19 -20.75 11.47
CA LEU A 15 -5.57 -19.87 12.47
C LEU A 15 -4.85 -18.67 11.83
N SER A 16 -4.02 -18.90 10.81
CA SER A 16 -3.31 -17.83 10.11
C SER A 16 -4.27 -16.84 9.45
N PHE A 17 -5.35 -17.35 8.84
CA PHE A 17 -6.40 -16.51 8.27
C PHE A 17 -7.12 -15.66 9.33
N PHE A 18 -7.41 -16.23 10.50
CA PHE A 18 -8.00 -15.50 11.62
C PHE A 18 -7.09 -14.37 12.13
N ILE A 19 -5.78 -14.66 12.29
CA ILE A 19 -4.79 -13.65 12.69
C ILE A 19 -4.77 -12.48 11.70
N ILE A 20 -4.77 -12.76 10.39
CA ILE A 20 -4.81 -11.72 9.35
C ILE A 20 -6.09 -10.86 9.47
N CYS A 21 -7.24 -11.47 9.73
CA CYS A 21 -8.49 -10.73 9.93
C CYS A 21 -8.39 -9.81 11.16
N LEU A 22 -7.80 -10.31 12.24
CA LEU A 22 -7.58 -9.53 13.46
C LEU A 22 -6.61 -8.37 13.23
N GLU A 23 -5.50 -8.58 12.53
CA GLU A 23 -4.56 -7.53 12.17
C GLU A 23 -5.23 -6.40 11.38
N ILE A 24 -6.08 -6.75 10.40
CA ILE A 24 -6.84 -5.77 9.61
C ILE A 24 -7.76 -4.95 10.51
N LEU A 25 -8.49 -5.59 11.43
CA LEU A 25 -9.37 -4.89 12.36
C LEU A 25 -8.59 -3.95 13.30
N VAL A 26 -7.48 -4.43 13.86
CA VAL A 26 -6.62 -3.62 14.74
C VAL A 26 -6.06 -2.40 13.99
N GLN A 27 -5.70 -2.53 12.71
CA GLN A 27 -5.26 -1.40 11.90
C GLN A 27 -6.35 -0.36 11.69
N PHE A 28 -7.59 -0.78 11.48
CA PHE A 28 -8.71 0.15 11.41
C PHE A 28 -8.96 0.84 12.74
N VAL A 29 -8.80 0.14 13.86
CA VAL A 29 -8.85 0.77 15.19
C VAL A 29 -7.75 1.82 15.33
N ILE A 30 -6.49 1.51 14.98
CA ILE A 30 -5.40 2.51 15.01
C ILE A 30 -5.76 3.75 14.19
N LEU A 31 -6.32 3.54 12.99
CA LEU A 31 -6.71 4.63 12.11
C LEU A 31 -7.80 5.51 12.71
N PHE A 32 -8.83 4.92 13.31
CA PHE A 32 -9.94 5.65 13.96
C PHE A 32 -9.57 6.26 15.31
N TYR A 33 -8.41 5.91 15.88
CA TYR A 33 -7.91 6.46 17.15
C TYR A 33 -6.54 7.11 17.00
N VAL A 34 -6.24 7.65 15.81
CA VAL A 34 -4.93 8.27 15.51
C VAL A 34 -4.58 9.44 16.45
N ASN A 35 -5.59 10.13 17.00
CA ASN A 35 -5.40 11.21 17.97
C ASN A 35 -4.93 10.70 19.35
N ASN A 36 -5.16 9.42 19.67
CA ASN A 36 -4.73 8.81 20.92
C ASN A 36 -3.38 8.11 20.74
N ALA A 37 -2.29 8.87 20.98
CA ALA A 37 -0.92 8.39 20.80
C ALA A 37 -0.60 7.15 21.66
N ASN A 38 -1.10 7.10 22.90
CA ASN A 38 -0.88 5.97 23.82
C ASN A 38 -1.55 4.70 23.29
N LEU A 39 -2.82 4.77 22.91
CA LEU A 39 -3.54 3.64 22.34
C LEU A 39 -2.89 3.18 21.03
N THR A 40 -2.52 4.12 20.16
CA THR A 40 -1.83 3.83 18.90
C THR A 40 -0.51 3.07 19.13
N LYS A 41 0.29 3.47 20.13
CA LYS A 41 1.53 2.78 20.50
C LYS A 41 1.29 1.33 20.93
N TYR A 42 0.31 1.09 21.81
CA TYR A 42 0.00 -0.27 22.27
C TYR A 42 -0.56 -1.14 21.15
N MET A 43 -1.45 -0.59 20.33
CA MET A 43 -2.00 -1.31 19.18
C MET A 43 -0.94 -1.63 18.13
N LEU A 44 0.06 -0.75 17.95
CA LEU A 44 1.20 -1.03 17.07
C LEU A 44 2.06 -2.19 17.58
N LEU A 45 2.31 -2.26 18.90
CA LEU A 45 2.99 -3.40 19.52
C LEU A 45 2.18 -4.69 19.38
N ALA A 46 0.85 -4.62 19.54
CA ALA A 46 -0.04 -5.76 19.31
C ALA A 46 0.05 -6.25 17.85
N LEU A 47 0.08 -5.34 16.88
CA LEU A 47 0.29 -5.70 15.46
C LEU A 47 1.64 -6.37 15.23
N LEU A 48 2.71 -5.83 15.82
CA LEU A 48 4.04 -6.45 15.72
C LEU A 48 4.00 -7.89 16.26
N PHE A 49 3.39 -8.09 17.43
CA PHE A 49 3.25 -9.42 18.03
C PHE A 49 2.46 -10.38 17.14
N LEU A 50 1.30 -9.95 16.61
CA LEU A 50 0.48 -10.75 15.70
C LEU A 50 1.25 -11.12 14.42
N SER A 51 1.98 -10.18 13.83
CA SER A 51 2.75 -10.42 12.61
C SER A 51 3.94 -11.36 12.84
N MET A 52 4.58 -11.29 14.01
CA MET A 52 5.63 -12.23 14.39
C MET A 52 5.08 -13.64 14.64
N ILE A 53 3.93 -13.77 15.31
CA ILE A 53 3.24 -15.07 15.45
C ILE A 53 2.89 -15.64 14.07
N LEU A 54 2.35 -14.81 13.18
CA LEU A 54 2.00 -15.22 11.83
C LEU A 54 3.22 -15.73 11.06
N CYS A 55 4.36 -15.03 11.15
CA CYS A 55 5.65 -15.47 10.63
C CYS A 55 6.10 -16.82 11.20
N LEU A 56 5.97 -17.03 12.52
CA LEU A 56 6.37 -18.29 13.17
C LEU A 56 5.49 -19.48 12.74
N ILE A 57 4.16 -19.30 12.70
CA ILE A 57 3.21 -20.35 12.29
C ILE A 57 3.51 -20.82 10.85
N GLU A 58 3.93 -19.89 10.00
CA GLU A 58 4.08 -20.08 8.56
C GLU A 58 5.56 -20.14 8.12
N PHE A 59 6.48 -20.22 9.07
CA PHE A 59 7.93 -20.15 8.85
C PHE A 59 8.42 -21.16 7.81
N LYS A 60 7.88 -22.38 7.82
CA LYS A 60 8.23 -23.44 6.87
C LYS A 60 7.94 -23.08 5.40
N LYS A 61 7.08 -22.09 5.15
CA LYS A 61 6.73 -21.62 3.79
C LYS A 61 7.59 -20.44 3.36
N ILE A 62 8.31 -19.80 4.27
CA ILE A 62 9.08 -18.59 4.01
C ILE A 62 10.33 -18.93 3.22
N ILE A 63 10.59 -18.14 2.16
CA ILE A 63 11.82 -18.26 1.37
C ILE A 63 12.96 -17.64 2.18
N ILE A 64 13.95 -18.46 2.54
CA ILE A 64 15.06 -18.05 3.42
C ILE A 64 15.81 -16.81 2.93
N THR A 65 15.99 -16.65 1.61
CA THR A 65 16.68 -15.48 1.04
C THR A 65 15.90 -14.18 1.24
N ASN A 66 14.56 -14.24 1.27
CA ASN A 66 13.72 -13.06 1.52
C ASN A 66 13.69 -12.74 3.02
N LEU A 67 13.73 -13.76 3.89
CA LEU A 67 13.88 -13.59 5.33
C LEU A 67 15.22 -12.94 5.69
N MET A 68 16.33 -13.44 5.14
CA MET A 68 17.65 -12.87 5.37
C MET A 68 17.70 -11.41 4.93
N LEU A 69 17.13 -11.08 3.77
CA LEU A 69 17.04 -9.70 3.31
C LEU A 69 16.25 -8.82 4.28
N MET A 70 15.10 -9.28 4.78
CA MET A 70 14.31 -8.56 5.78
C MET A 70 15.11 -8.31 7.07
N VAL A 71 15.81 -9.34 7.56
CA VAL A 71 16.65 -9.23 8.77
C VAL A 71 17.79 -8.23 8.57
N THR A 72 18.47 -8.27 7.42
CA THR A 72 19.51 -7.29 7.09
C THR A 72 18.96 -5.86 7.06
N ILE A 73 17.80 -5.63 6.44
CA ILE A 73 17.16 -4.30 6.42
C ILE A 73 16.79 -3.87 7.84
N ALA A 74 16.22 -4.77 8.66
CA ALA A 74 15.87 -4.48 10.04
C ALA A 74 17.10 -4.10 10.89
N ILE A 75 18.21 -4.82 10.74
CA ILE A 75 19.48 -4.49 11.41
C ILE A 75 19.97 -3.11 10.96
N LEU A 76 19.94 -2.81 9.66
CA LEU A 76 20.34 -1.48 9.16
C LEU A 76 19.44 -0.36 9.69
N MET A 77 18.13 -0.57 9.79
CA MET A 77 17.21 0.39 10.40
C MET A 77 17.52 0.61 11.89
N VAL A 78 17.83 -0.45 12.63
CA VAL A 78 18.23 -0.35 14.05
C VAL A 78 19.56 0.39 14.18
N ILE A 79 20.57 0.08 13.37
CA ILE A 79 21.86 0.78 13.38
C ILE A 79 21.67 2.27 13.07
N SER A 80 20.90 2.60 12.02
CA SER A 80 20.57 3.99 11.69
C SER A 80 19.82 4.68 12.84
N THR A 81 18.88 3.99 13.47
CA THR A 81 18.12 4.49 14.63
C THR A 81 18.99 4.70 15.87
N LEU A 82 20.06 3.93 16.05
CA LEU A 82 21.03 4.14 17.11
C LEU A 82 22.05 5.23 16.77
N SER A 83 22.32 5.43 15.48
CA SER A 83 23.32 6.40 14.97
C SER A 83 22.73 7.79 14.73
N GLY A 84 21.40 7.94 14.78
CA GLY A 84 20.67 9.19 14.61
C GLY A 84 19.33 9.16 15.35
N SER A 85 18.50 10.19 15.20
CA SER A 85 17.15 10.25 15.80
C SER A 85 16.13 9.42 15.01
N GLY A 86 16.43 8.16 14.74
CA GLY A 86 15.48 7.25 14.09
C GLY A 86 14.30 6.97 15.01
N GLY A 87 13.07 7.26 14.56
CA GLY A 87 11.88 6.99 15.36
C GLY A 87 11.61 5.48 15.45
N TRP A 88 11.65 4.90 16.66
CA TRP A 88 11.35 3.48 16.89
C TRP A 88 10.00 3.05 16.30
N GLY A 89 9.00 3.95 16.30
CA GLY A 89 7.71 3.70 15.66
C GLY A 89 7.81 3.41 14.16
N ALA A 90 8.72 4.09 13.44
CA ALA A 90 8.96 3.85 12.02
C ALA A 90 9.63 2.49 11.77
N VAL A 91 10.57 2.10 12.63
CA VAL A 91 11.21 0.77 12.59
C VAL A 91 10.17 -0.33 12.78
N VAL A 92 9.33 -0.21 13.81
CA VAL A 92 8.27 -1.18 14.10
C VAL A 92 7.28 -1.29 12.95
N ASN A 93 6.82 -0.16 12.41
CA ASN A 93 5.92 -0.13 11.23
C ASN A 93 6.54 -0.83 10.02
N ALA A 94 7.83 -0.60 9.75
CA ALA A 94 8.53 -1.23 8.64
C ALA A 94 8.69 -2.75 8.84
N ILE A 95 8.96 -3.21 10.06
CA ILE A 95 9.04 -4.64 10.37
C ILE A 95 7.67 -5.33 10.20
N ILE A 96 6.60 -4.72 10.71
CA ILE A 96 5.22 -5.24 10.53
C ILE A 96 4.91 -5.38 9.03
N LEU A 97 5.23 -4.36 8.24
CA LEU A 97 5.06 -4.39 6.79
C LEU A 97 5.82 -5.56 6.17
N MET A 98 7.13 -5.65 6.43
CA MET A 98 7.97 -6.67 5.80
C MET A 98 7.53 -8.09 6.20
N ALA A 99 7.22 -8.31 7.48
CA ALA A 99 6.73 -9.59 7.99
C ALA A 99 5.43 -10.02 7.29
N ASN A 100 4.45 -9.13 7.19
CA ASN A 100 3.18 -9.43 6.53
C ASN A 100 3.35 -9.68 5.03
N MET A 101 4.15 -8.87 4.34
CA MET A 101 4.48 -9.12 2.93
C MET A 101 5.14 -10.49 2.73
N LEU A 102 6.09 -10.83 3.61
CA LEU A 102 6.84 -12.07 3.54
C LEU A 102 5.90 -13.27 3.67
N VAL A 103 5.02 -13.28 4.68
CA VAL A 103 4.12 -14.41 4.93
C VAL A 103 3.02 -14.51 3.87
N LEU A 104 2.31 -13.39 3.61
CA LEU A 104 1.17 -13.41 2.70
C LEU A 104 1.57 -13.82 1.28
N SER A 105 2.80 -13.48 0.85
CA SER A 105 3.33 -13.86 -0.47
C SER A 105 3.46 -15.37 -0.69
N GLN A 106 3.37 -16.16 0.39
CA GLN A 106 3.49 -17.62 0.37
C GLN A 106 2.15 -18.33 0.56
N MET A 107 1.09 -17.62 0.94
CA MET A 107 -0.22 -18.21 1.22
C MET A 107 -1.07 -18.38 -0.02
N LYS A 108 -2.07 -19.27 0.06
CA LYS A 108 -3.19 -19.30 -0.87
C LYS A 108 -4.50 -19.19 -0.10
N PHE A 109 -5.39 -18.34 -0.57
CA PHE A 109 -6.71 -18.11 0.00
C PHE A 109 -7.79 -18.68 -0.91
N SER A 110 -8.80 -19.27 -0.28
CA SER A 110 -10.03 -19.66 -0.96
C SER A 110 -10.85 -18.43 -1.35
N TYR A 111 -11.73 -18.57 -2.35
CA TYR A 111 -12.65 -17.49 -2.74
C TYR A 111 -13.54 -17.03 -1.57
N LYS A 112 -13.98 -17.96 -0.70
CA LYS A 112 -14.77 -17.64 0.50
C LYS A 112 -14.00 -16.75 1.48
N GLN A 113 -12.75 -17.11 1.76
CA GLN A 113 -11.86 -16.27 2.58
C GLN A 113 -11.69 -14.89 1.95
N ILE A 114 -11.42 -14.84 0.64
CA ILE A 114 -11.20 -13.59 -0.08
C ILE A 114 -12.41 -12.66 0.03
N ARG A 115 -13.60 -13.21 -0.21
CA ARG A 115 -14.85 -12.50 -0.09
C ARG A 115 -15.13 -12.02 1.34
N PHE A 116 -14.80 -12.82 2.36
CA PHE A 116 -15.02 -12.46 3.76
C PHE A 116 -14.21 -11.22 4.17
N VAL A 117 -12.90 -11.23 3.94
CA VAL A 117 -12.05 -10.07 4.27
C VAL A 117 -12.35 -8.88 3.35
N SER A 118 -12.78 -9.13 2.10
CA SER A 118 -13.29 -8.06 1.24
C SER A 118 -14.46 -7.31 1.90
N TYR A 119 -15.35 -8.02 2.60
CA TYR A 119 -16.42 -7.36 3.37
C TYR A 119 -15.87 -6.62 4.59
N ILE A 120 -14.89 -7.18 5.31
CA ILE A 120 -14.21 -6.49 6.42
C ILE A 120 -13.62 -5.15 5.94
N PHE A 121 -12.99 -5.10 4.77
CA PHE A 121 -12.43 -3.87 4.20
C PHE A 121 -13.48 -2.81 3.81
N LEU A 122 -14.72 -3.20 3.56
CA LEU A 122 -15.79 -2.27 3.23
C LEU A 122 -16.45 -1.68 4.48
N LEU A 123 -16.43 -2.37 5.63
CA LEU A 123 -17.05 -1.89 6.87
C LEU A 123 -16.51 -0.52 7.33
N PRO A 124 -15.19 -0.26 7.36
CA PRO A 124 -14.63 1.05 7.71
C PRO A 124 -15.05 2.16 6.75
N MET A 125 -15.19 1.85 5.45
CA MET A 125 -15.70 2.83 4.48
C MET A 125 -17.15 3.19 4.81
N ILE A 126 -17.99 2.20 5.12
CA ILE A 126 -19.38 2.43 5.54
C ILE A 126 -19.40 3.25 6.84
N ALA A 127 -18.57 2.90 7.83
CA ALA A 127 -18.47 3.64 9.08
C ALA A 127 -18.02 5.09 8.84
N LEU A 128 -17.02 5.33 8.00
CA LEU A 128 -16.62 6.69 7.61
C LEU A 128 -17.77 7.46 6.97
N LEU A 129 -18.52 6.85 6.04
CA LEU A 129 -19.63 7.54 5.38
C LEU A 129 -20.79 7.87 6.32
N LEU A 130 -21.06 7.03 7.32
CA LEU A 130 -22.17 7.22 8.24
C LEU A 130 -21.83 8.12 9.44
N PHE A 131 -20.58 8.06 9.90
CA PHE A 131 -20.17 8.69 11.17
C PHE A 131 -19.18 9.85 11.01
N SER A 132 -18.66 10.12 9.80
CA SER A 132 -17.74 11.25 9.59
C SER A 132 -18.45 12.46 8.97
N GLY A 133 -18.27 13.61 9.61
CA GLY A 133 -18.62 14.92 9.05
C GLY A 133 -17.37 15.59 8.48
N ARG A 134 -17.49 16.28 7.35
CA ARG A 134 -16.39 17.12 6.84
C ARG A 134 -16.46 18.49 7.50
N HIS A 135 -15.46 18.81 8.32
CA HIS A 135 -15.27 20.12 8.93
C HIS A 135 -14.01 20.77 8.35
N TYR A 136 -14.20 21.82 7.56
CA TYR A 136 -13.13 22.47 6.78
C TYR A 136 -12.38 21.48 5.87
N VAL A 137 -11.09 21.29 6.15
CA VAL A 137 -10.18 20.43 5.39
C VAL A 137 -10.13 19.02 5.95
N HIS A 138 -10.66 18.78 7.16
CA HIS A 138 -10.57 17.51 7.87
C HIS A 138 -11.92 16.79 7.94
N TYR A 139 -11.84 15.48 8.12
CA TYR A 139 -13.00 14.67 8.48
C TYR A 139 -12.93 14.40 9.97
N VAL A 140 -14.01 14.73 10.66
CA VAL A 140 -14.09 14.67 12.11
C VAL A 140 -15.28 13.82 12.50
N SER A 141 -15.07 13.00 13.52
CA SER A 141 -16.12 12.34 14.27
C SER A 141 -15.85 12.64 15.74
N SER A 142 -16.91 12.95 16.49
CA SER A 142 -16.85 13.19 17.94
C SER A 142 -17.82 12.30 18.74
N SER A 143 -18.67 11.51 18.07
CA SER A 143 -19.74 10.75 18.72
C SER A 143 -19.29 9.36 19.18
N ILE A 144 -18.81 8.53 18.26
CA ILE A 144 -18.42 7.13 18.52
C ILE A 144 -16.90 6.95 18.43
N PHE A 145 -16.28 7.65 17.49
CA PHE A 145 -14.84 7.64 17.28
C PHE A 145 -14.34 9.07 17.43
N ASP A 146 -13.27 9.28 18.19
CA ASP A 146 -12.63 10.59 18.37
C ASP A 146 -11.42 10.69 17.44
N TYR A 147 -11.66 11.15 16.21
CA TYR A 147 -10.60 11.33 15.21
C TYR A 147 -10.73 12.61 14.42
N THR A 148 -9.56 13.08 13.97
CA THR A 148 -9.41 14.12 12.95
C THR A 148 -8.56 13.55 11.83
N LEU A 149 -9.21 13.07 10.77
CA LEU A 149 -8.53 12.41 9.65
C LEU A 149 -8.22 13.39 8.53
N ASN A 150 -7.00 13.25 7.98
CA ASN A 150 -6.58 13.95 6.78
C ASN A 150 -7.41 13.45 5.57
N PRO A 151 -7.91 14.36 4.70
CA PRO A 151 -8.73 13.99 3.54
C PRO A 151 -8.00 13.04 2.58
N ASN A 152 -6.67 13.13 2.47
CA ASN A 152 -5.88 12.21 1.65
C ASN A 152 -5.90 10.78 2.19
N VAL A 153 -5.95 10.60 3.52
CA VAL A 153 -6.06 9.29 4.16
C VAL A 153 -7.42 8.67 3.82
N ILE A 154 -8.51 9.44 3.91
CA ILE A 154 -9.85 8.95 3.57
C ILE A 154 -9.99 8.65 2.08
N ALA A 155 -9.50 9.53 1.22
CA ALA A 155 -9.50 9.31 -0.22
C ALA A 155 -8.74 8.03 -0.58
N TYR A 156 -7.65 7.76 0.13
CA TYR A 156 -6.88 6.56 -0.05
C TYR A 156 -7.62 5.29 0.42
N LEU A 157 -8.33 5.35 1.55
CA LEU A 157 -9.20 4.25 1.98
C LEU A 157 -10.30 3.97 0.96
N ILE A 158 -10.94 5.02 0.43
CA ILE A 158 -11.94 4.90 -0.65
C ILE A 158 -11.30 4.22 -1.88
N LEU A 159 -10.08 4.60 -2.26
CA LEU A 159 -9.34 3.97 -3.35
C LEU A 159 -9.09 2.48 -3.08
N LEU A 160 -8.66 2.09 -1.88
CA LEU A 160 -8.47 0.68 -1.53
C LEU A 160 -9.78 -0.12 -1.55
N SER A 161 -10.84 0.43 -0.95
CA SER A 161 -12.18 -0.15 -0.97
C SER A 161 -12.71 -0.29 -2.40
N SER A 162 -12.30 0.59 -3.32
CA SER A 162 -12.63 0.46 -4.74
C SER A 162 -12.07 -0.81 -5.36
N PHE A 163 -10.81 -1.16 -5.07
CA PHE A 163 -10.19 -2.36 -5.62
C PHE A 163 -10.92 -3.62 -5.17
N VAL A 164 -11.41 -3.61 -3.93
CA VAL A 164 -12.20 -4.70 -3.36
C VAL A 164 -13.59 -4.76 -4.01
N ALA A 165 -14.29 -3.62 -4.12
CA ALA A 165 -15.62 -3.54 -4.71
C ALA A 165 -15.63 -4.01 -6.17
N PHE A 166 -14.66 -3.57 -6.98
CA PHE A 166 -14.52 -4.01 -8.37
C PHE A 166 -14.17 -5.50 -8.47
N HIS A 167 -13.41 -6.05 -7.51
CA HIS A 167 -13.11 -7.48 -7.46
C HIS A 167 -14.36 -8.32 -7.21
N LEU A 168 -15.21 -7.91 -6.27
CA LEU A 168 -16.45 -8.61 -5.93
C LEU A 168 -17.47 -8.63 -7.09
N ILE A 169 -17.37 -7.71 -8.06
CA ILE A 169 -18.33 -7.51 -9.16
C ILE A 169 -17.91 -8.23 -10.45
N LYS A 170 -16.98 -9.21 -10.42
CA LYS A 170 -16.38 -9.81 -11.63
C LYS A 170 -17.29 -10.69 -12.52
N ASN A 171 -18.57 -10.87 -12.22
CA ASN A 171 -19.48 -11.77 -12.96
C ASN A 171 -19.94 -11.20 -14.34
N LYS A 172 -20.64 -11.93 -15.23
CA LYS A 172 -20.97 -11.42 -16.60
C LYS A 172 -22.10 -10.37 -16.67
N ARG A 173 -23.08 -10.37 -15.75
CA ARG A 173 -24.21 -9.41 -15.70
C ARG A 173 -23.87 -8.07 -14.99
N THR A 174 -22.64 -7.57 -15.12
CA THR A 174 -22.03 -6.67 -14.11
C THR A 174 -21.63 -5.30 -14.60
N VAL A 175 -21.82 -4.97 -15.88
CA VAL A 175 -21.45 -3.66 -16.42
C VAL A 175 -22.21 -2.55 -15.69
N ILE A 176 -23.51 -2.71 -15.48
CA ILE A 176 -24.36 -1.75 -14.73
C ILE A 176 -23.88 -1.63 -13.28
N LYS A 177 -23.63 -2.75 -12.59
CA LYS A 177 -23.12 -2.74 -11.21
C LYS A 177 -21.76 -2.06 -11.09
N SER A 178 -20.83 -2.34 -12.01
CA SER A 178 -19.53 -1.67 -12.08
C SER A 178 -19.67 -0.18 -12.36
N PHE A 179 -20.62 0.22 -13.20
CA PHE A 179 -20.88 1.63 -13.51
C PHE A 179 -21.45 2.39 -12.30
N ILE A 180 -22.38 1.78 -11.56
CA ILE A 180 -22.91 2.34 -10.30
C ILE A 180 -21.78 2.50 -9.27
N VAL A 181 -20.98 1.45 -9.06
CA VAL A 181 -19.83 1.51 -8.14
C VAL A 181 -18.81 2.56 -8.58
N PHE A 182 -18.55 2.69 -9.89
CA PHE A 182 -17.71 3.75 -10.42
C PHE A 182 -18.22 5.14 -10.03
N HIS A 183 -19.52 5.42 -10.22
CA HIS A 183 -20.10 6.73 -9.90
C HIS A 183 -20.07 7.03 -8.41
N ILE A 184 -20.41 6.05 -7.57
CA ILE A 184 -20.35 6.21 -6.11
C ILE A 184 -18.92 6.55 -5.68
N ILE A 185 -17.94 5.78 -6.14
CA ILE A 185 -16.54 5.99 -5.74
C ILE A 185 -15.99 7.30 -6.28
N LEU A 186 -16.32 7.66 -7.52
CA LEU A 186 -15.94 8.92 -8.13
C LEU A 186 -16.50 10.10 -7.32
N TYR A 187 -17.78 10.06 -6.96
CA TYR A 187 -18.43 11.07 -6.13
C TYR A 187 -17.72 11.22 -4.77
N LEU A 188 -17.45 10.10 -4.09
CA LEU A 188 -16.75 10.10 -2.81
C LEU A 188 -15.34 10.68 -2.92
N LEU A 189 -14.56 10.28 -3.93
CA LEU A 189 -13.19 10.80 -4.14
C LEU A 189 -13.18 12.29 -4.47
N ILE A 190 -14.10 12.76 -5.32
CA ILE A 190 -14.26 14.20 -5.58
C ILE A 190 -14.58 14.94 -4.28
N GLY A 191 -15.47 14.39 -3.46
CA GLY A 191 -15.83 14.91 -2.15
C GLY A 191 -14.67 15.09 -1.17
N THR A 192 -13.61 14.27 -1.28
CA THR A 192 -12.39 14.44 -0.46
C THR A 192 -11.46 15.56 -0.94
N GLY A 193 -11.51 15.92 -2.23
CA GLY A 193 -10.58 16.86 -2.86
C GLY A 193 -9.12 16.36 -2.96
N ALA A 194 -8.86 15.06 -2.77
CA ALA A 194 -7.53 14.45 -2.88
C ALA A 194 -7.24 14.02 -4.33
N ARG A 195 -6.45 14.82 -5.05
CA ARG A 195 -6.18 14.63 -6.49
C ARG A 195 -5.41 13.36 -6.79
N THR A 196 -4.41 13.02 -5.98
CA THR A 196 -3.56 11.85 -6.20
C THR A 196 -4.41 10.59 -6.23
N SER A 197 -5.27 10.40 -5.22
CA SER A 197 -6.17 9.24 -5.13
C SER A 197 -7.22 9.22 -6.24
N LEU A 198 -7.72 10.38 -6.67
CA LEU A 198 -8.64 10.49 -7.80
C LEU A 198 -7.99 10.06 -9.12
N ILE A 199 -6.80 10.59 -9.44
CA ILE A 199 -6.04 10.23 -10.65
C ILE A 199 -5.68 8.74 -10.61
N ALA A 200 -5.26 8.25 -9.45
CA ALA A 200 -4.98 6.85 -9.21
C ALA A 200 -6.20 5.95 -9.47
N PHE A 201 -7.38 6.35 -9.03
CA PHE A 201 -8.64 5.64 -9.30
C PHE A 201 -8.98 5.62 -10.80
N LEU A 202 -8.88 6.76 -11.49
CA LEU A 202 -9.12 6.82 -12.93
C LEU A 202 -8.13 5.95 -13.72
N LEU A 203 -6.85 5.97 -13.33
CA LEU A 203 -5.83 5.09 -13.90
C LEU A 203 -6.17 3.62 -13.66
N PHE A 204 -6.61 3.25 -12.45
CA PHE A 204 -7.05 1.89 -12.14
C PHE A 204 -8.21 1.44 -13.03
N VAL A 205 -9.25 2.26 -13.15
CA VAL A 205 -10.43 1.97 -13.99
C VAL A 205 -10.02 1.80 -15.45
N LEU A 206 -9.19 2.71 -15.97
CA LEU A 206 -8.66 2.65 -17.33
C LEU A 206 -7.90 1.33 -17.59
N LEU A 207 -6.96 0.97 -16.70
CA LEU A 207 -6.22 -0.29 -16.78
C LEU A 207 -7.13 -1.51 -16.73
N ASN A 208 -8.14 -1.49 -15.86
CA ASN A 208 -9.11 -2.58 -15.72
C ASN A 208 -10.01 -2.73 -16.96
N LEU A 209 -10.41 -1.62 -17.59
CA LEU A 209 -11.18 -1.60 -18.84
C LEU A 209 -10.36 -2.16 -20.01
N PHE A 210 -9.09 -1.75 -20.15
CA PHE A 210 -8.21 -2.26 -21.21
C PHE A 210 -7.99 -3.76 -21.11
N ASN A 211 -7.93 -4.31 -19.90
CA ASN A 211 -7.73 -5.76 -19.69
C ASN A 211 -8.91 -6.63 -20.14
N LYS A 212 -10.13 -6.09 -20.23
CA LYS A 212 -11.30 -6.85 -20.72
C LYS A 212 -11.26 -7.07 -22.24
N ARG A 213 -10.50 -6.26 -22.99
CA ARG A 213 -10.34 -6.44 -24.43
C ARG A 213 -9.30 -7.54 -24.67
N LYS A 214 -9.77 -8.74 -25.06
CA LYS A 214 -8.96 -9.95 -25.33
C LYS A 214 -7.74 -9.72 -26.25
N HIS A 215 -7.76 -8.66 -27.05
CA HIS A 215 -6.75 -8.37 -28.06
C HIS A 215 -5.52 -7.60 -27.57
N LEU A 216 -5.54 -7.05 -26.35
CA LEU A 216 -4.42 -6.28 -25.81
C LEU A 216 -3.44 -7.19 -25.07
N TYR A 217 -2.42 -7.61 -25.83
CA TYR A 217 -1.14 -8.20 -25.47
C TYR A 217 -1.14 -9.26 -24.35
N GLU A 218 -0.68 -10.46 -24.71
CA GLU A 218 0.03 -11.34 -23.78
C GLU A 218 1.25 -10.59 -23.22
N ILE A 219 1.04 -9.88 -22.10
CA ILE A 219 2.15 -9.31 -21.34
C ILE A 219 2.94 -10.50 -20.80
N ARG A 220 3.98 -10.89 -21.54
CA ARG A 220 4.92 -11.93 -21.12
C ARG A 220 5.43 -11.57 -19.73
N LEU A 221 5.47 -12.56 -18.85
CA LEU A 221 5.82 -12.34 -17.45
C LEU A 221 7.19 -11.67 -17.26
N THR A 222 8.09 -11.85 -18.22
CA THR A 222 9.41 -11.23 -18.29
C THR A 222 9.36 -9.71 -18.35
N LYS A 223 8.32 -9.11 -18.95
CA LYS A 223 8.17 -7.65 -19.04
C LYS A 223 7.75 -6.99 -17.73
N TYR A 224 7.10 -7.71 -16.79
CA TYR A 224 6.68 -7.11 -15.51
C TYR A 224 7.86 -6.64 -14.66
N LYS A 225 8.97 -7.39 -14.68
CA LYS A 225 10.20 -7.01 -13.95
C LYS A 225 10.68 -5.62 -14.36
N SER A 226 10.79 -5.40 -15.67
CA SER A 226 11.20 -4.10 -16.22
C SER A 226 10.22 -2.99 -15.88
N ARG A 227 8.90 -3.28 -15.85
CA ARG A 227 7.88 -2.27 -15.56
C ARG A 227 7.86 -1.84 -14.10
N ILE A 228 8.00 -2.77 -13.15
CA ILE A 228 8.07 -2.43 -11.72
C ILE A 228 9.34 -1.62 -11.45
N ALA A 229 10.49 -2.07 -11.97
CA ALA A 229 11.74 -1.33 -11.86
C ALA A 229 11.61 0.08 -12.47
N PHE A 230 11.02 0.19 -13.66
CA PHE A 230 10.74 1.46 -14.31
C PHE A 230 9.84 2.37 -13.47
N LEU A 231 8.76 1.86 -12.88
CA LEU A 231 7.88 2.66 -12.02
C LEU A 231 8.60 3.18 -10.78
N ILE A 232 9.46 2.37 -10.18
CA ILE A 232 10.24 2.80 -9.02
C ILE A 232 11.23 3.90 -9.43
N ILE A 233 11.98 3.71 -10.52
CA ILE A 233 12.92 4.73 -11.02
C ILE A 233 12.18 6.01 -11.44
N ALA A 234 11.09 5.86 -12.18
CA ALA A 234 10.25 6.97 -12.62
C ALA A 234 9.70 7.77 -11.42
N SER A 235 9.46 7.13 -10.27
CA SER A 235 9.02 7.84 -9.07
C SER A 235 10.05 8.86 -8.60
N PHE A 236 11.34 8.48 -8.54
CA PHE A 236 12.42 9.41 -8.19
C PHE A 236 12.63 10.50 -9.23
N CYS A 237 12.61 10.13 -10.52
CA CYS A 237 12.74 11.10 -11.60
C CYS A 237 11.62 12.15 -11.56
N LEU A 238 10.38 11.71 -11.33
CA LEU A 238 9.23 12.60 -11.30
C LEU A 238 9.29 13.55 -10.09
N ILE A 239 9.65 13.05 -8.91
CA ILE A 239 9.88 13.87 -7.71
C ILE A 239 10.95 14.93 -7.99
N TYR A 240 12.07 14.54 -8.59
CA TYR A 240 13.16 15.45 -8.91
C TYR A 240 12.71 16.54 -9.89
N ILE A 241 12.00 16.15 -10.96
CA ILE A 241 11.44 17.11 -11.93
C ILE A 241 10.46 18.06 -11.24
N TYR A 242 9.55 17.54 -10.43
CA TYR A 242 8.58 18.36 -9.71
C TYR A 242 9.23 19.29 -8.69
N ALA A 243 10.27 18.85 -8.00
CA ALA A 243 10.96 19.60 -6.95
C ALA A 243 11.92 20.66 -7.50
N TYR A 244 12.70 20.36 -8.54
CA TYR A 244 13.78 21.25 -9.01
C TYR A 244 13.55 21.85 -10.39
N VAL A 245 12.91 21.12 -11.30
CA VAL A 245 12.79 21.55 -12.69
C VAL A 245 11.55 22.42 -12.86
N LEU A 246 10.38 21.92 -12.44
CA LEU A 246 9.09 22.55 -12.66
C LEU A 246 8.96 23.95 -12.02
N PRO A 247 9.47 24.23 -10.81
CA PRO A 247 9.40 25.56 -10.22
C PRO A 247 10.13 26.63 -11.05
N ASN A 248 11.21 26.28 -11.75
CA ASN A 248 11.96 27.21 -12.58
C ASN A 248 11.18 27.63 -13.84
N TYR A 249 10.29 26.77 -14.34
CA TYR A 249 9.45 27.07 -15.51
C TYR A 249 8.10 27.72 -15.13
N VAL A 250 7.71 27.66 -13.85
CA VAL A 250 6.47 28.26 -13.33
C VAL A 250 6.80 29.15 -12.11
N PRO A 251 7.55 30.25 -12.31
CA PRO A 251 8.16 31.02 -11.23
C PRO A 251 7.16 31.74 -10.32
N SER A 252 5.93 32.00 -10.79
CA SER A 252 4.87 32.59 -9.96
C SER A 252 4.27 31.60 -8.96
N GLY A 253 4.58 30.31 -9.09
CA GLY A 253 4.06 29.26 -8.20
C GLY A 253 2.54 29.19 -8.16
N ARG A 254 1.80 29.82 -9.09
CA ARG A 254 0.33 29.97 -9.08
C ARG A 254 -0.34 29.18 -10.20
N LEU A 255 0.13 27.97 -10.48
CA LEU A 255 -0.58 27.08 -11.40
C LEU A 255 -1.76 26.44 -10.68
N ILE A 256 -2.97 26.93 -10.92
CA ILE A 256 -4.19 26.39 -10.30
C ILE A 256 -4.77 25.31 -11.21
N ILE A 257 -4.80 24.07 -10.72
CA ILE A 257 -5.46 22.94 -11.38
C ILE A 257 -6.53 22.46 -10.42
N LEU A 258 -7.81 22.32 -10.80
CA LEU A 258 -8.87 21.86 -9.88
C LEU A 258 -8.93 22.67 -8.55
N ASN A 259 -8.99 24.00 -8.63
CA ASN A 259 -9.19 24.95 -7.50
C ASN A 259 -8.19 24.85 -6.33
N LYS A 260 -7.01 24.27 -6.54
CA LYS A 260 -5.87 24.40 -5.61
C LYS A 260 -4.60 24.51 -6.42
N ASN A 261 -3.60 25.13 -5.81
CA ASN A 261 -2.29 25.24 -6.39
C ASN A 261 -1.69 23.85 -6.71
N LEU A 262 -0.97 23.75 -7.83
CA LEU A 262 -0.17 22.57 -8.16
C LEU A 262 0.94 22.40 -7.13
N PHE A 263 1.59 23.51 -6.76
CA PHE A 263 2.63 23.53 -5.73
C PHE A 263 2.00 23.56 -4.34
N SER A 264 2.02 22.42 -3.68
CA SER A 264 1.41 22.20 -2.36
C SER A 264 2.36 22.43 -1.19
N GLY A 265 3.61 22.83 -1.44
CA GLY A 265 4.69 22.91 -0.44
C GLY A 265 5.57 21.65 -0.41
N ARG A 266 5.10 20.53 -0.98
CA ARG A 266 5.88 19.28 -1.09
C ARG A 266 7.21 19.45 -1.81
N GLN A 267 7.27 20.37 -2.77
CA GLN A 267 8.51 20.68 -3.48
C GLN A 267 9.61 21.19 -2.53
N ILE A 268 9.25 21.99 -1.53
CA ILE A 268 10.19 22.56 -0.55
C ILE A 268 10.72 21.43 0.35
N ILE A 269 9.80 20.60 0.87
CA ILE A 269 10.16 19.43 1.69
C ILE A 269 11.11 18.50 0.94
N TRP A 270 10.84 18.23 -0.34
CA TRP A 270 11.69 17.35 -1.14
C TRP A 270 13.06 17.97 -1.42
N GLN A 271 13.13 19.27 -1.71
CA GLN A 271 14.41 19.99 -1.86
C GLN A 271 15.24 19.94 -0.57
N GLU A 272 14.60 20.14 0.58
CA GLU A 272 15.24 20.07 1.90
C GLU A 272 15.78 18.65 2.17
N ILE A 273 14.96 17.61 1.95
CA ILE A 273 15.41 16.22 2.07
C ILE A 273 16.62 15.97 1.17
N PHE A 274 16.59 16.39 -0.09
CA PHE A 274 17.73 16.21 -0.99
C PHE A 274 18.98 16.96 -0.51
N SER A 275 18.84 18.13 0.09
CA SER A 275 19.95 18.86 0.70
C SER A 275 20.55 18.12 1.89
N LEU A 276 19.69 17.69 2.82
CA LEU A 276 20.07 16.94 4.02
C LEU A 276 20.75 15.60 3.69
N MET A 277 20.22 14.91 2.68
CA MET A 277 20.74 13.64 2.21
C MET A 277 22.14 13.76 1.61
N LYS A 278 22.59 14.93 1.14
CA LYS A 278 23.99 15.10 0.68
C LYS A 278 24.99 14.81 1.78
N HIS A 279 24.65 15.15 3.02
CA HIS A 279 25.54 14.99 4.17
C HIS A 279 25.22 13.73 4.98
N ASN A 280 23.97 13.27 4.96
CA ASN A 280 23.50 12.15 5.79
C ASN A 280 22.99 10.96 4.96
N TRP A 281 23.58 10.72 3.79
CA TRP A 281 23.07 9.70 2.87
C TRP A 281 23.09 8.27 3.43
N LEU A 282 24.01 7.96 4.34
CA LEU A 282 24.22 6.59 4.83
C LEU A 282 23.22 6.18 5.91
N PHE A 283 22.95 7.06 6.88
CA PHE A 283 22.10 6.76 8.04
C PHE A 283 20.81 7.59 8.10
N GLY A 284 20.61 8.52 7.17
CA GLY A 284 19.48 9.44 7.20
C GLY A 284 19.65 10.52 8.28
N VAL A 285 18.65 11.39 8.37
CA VAL A 285 18.56 12.48 9.36
C VAL A 285 17.69 12.13 10.57
N GLY A 286 17.06 10.95 10.57
CA GLY A 286 16.14 10.53 11.62
C GLY A 286 14.68 10.85 11.32
N ALA A 287 13.76 10.29 12.13
CA ALA A 287 12.32 10.49 11.99
C ALA A 287 11.80 11.68 12.82
N ASP A 288 12.57 12.11 13.82
CA ASP A 288 12.21 13.24 14.69
C ASP A 288 12.59 14.60 14.06
N TYR A 289 13.23 14.60 12.89
CA TYR A 289 13.56 15.80 12.15
C TYR A 289 12.28 16.50 11.67
N ALA A 290 12.03 17.71 12.18
CA ALA A 290 10.96 18.57 11.69
C ALA A 290 11.47 19.36 10.47
N PHE A 291 10.86 19.14 9.30
CA PHE A 291 11.15 19.92 8.10
C PHE A 291 10.72 21.39 8.30
N MET A 292 11.38 22.30 7.57
CA MET A 292 11.63 23.75 7.80
C MET A 292 10.57 24.67 8.46
N ASP A 293 9.37 24.20 8.78
CA ASP A 293 8.28 24.97 9.41
C ASP A 293 7.73 24.36 10.72
N ASN A 294 8.43 23.42 11.40
CA ASN A 294 7.96 22.77 12.65
C ASN A 294 6.59 22.06 12.57
N GLN A 295 5.96 22.00 11.40
CA GLN A 295 4.58 21.53 11.22
C GLN A 295 4.47 20.24 10.39
N LEU A 296 5.52 19.81 9.70
CA LEU A 296 5.44 18.71 8.74
C LEU A 296 6.51 17.65 9.02
N TYR A 297 6.12 16.53 9.63
CA TYR A 297 6.97 15.35 9.89
C TYR A 297 6.96 14.33 8.73
N SER A 298 6.52 14.73 7.54
CA SER A 298 6.14 13.79 6.48
C SER A 298 6.84 14.09 5.16
N ALA A 299 7.67 13.16 4.68
CA ALA A 299 8.35 13.29 3.39
C ALA A 299 7.40 13.24 2.18
N HIS A 300 6.09 13.03 2.38
CA HIS A 300 5.05 12.82 1.36
C HIS A 300 5.44 11.85 0.23
N ASN A 301 6.35 10.92 0.51
CA ASN A 301 6.79 9.89 -0.41
C ASN A 301 7.37 8.73 0.40
N LEU A 302 6.95 7.50 0.12
CA LEU A 302 7.36 6.33 0.90
C LEU A 302 8.87 6.10 0.86
N PHE A 303 9.45 6.07 -0.33
CA PHE A 303 10.86 5.73 -0.52
C PHE A 303 11.78 6.85 -0.05
N LEU A 304 11.43 8.10 -0.37
CA LEU A 304 12.15 9.26 0.12
C LEU A 304 12.04 9.36 1.65
N GLY A 305 10.92 8.95 2.23
CA GLY A 305 10.76 8.82 3.69
C GLY A 305 11.73 7.82 4.29
N TYR A 306 11.87 6.62 3.72
CA TYR A 306 12.89 5.66 4.16
C TYR A 306 14.31 6.19 3.99
N ALA A 307 14.58 6.92 2.91
CA ALA A 307 15.89 7.53 2.68
C ALA A 307 16.20 8.61 3.72
N ALA A 308 15.25 9.52 3.98
CA ALA A 308 15.40 10.58 4.95
C ALA A 308 15.53 10.02 6.37
N MET A 309 14.71 9.04 6.76
CA MET A 309 14.73 8.49 8.11
C MET A 309 15.92 7.58 8.37
N PHE A 310 16.28 6.71 7.41
CA PHE A 310 17.21 5.61 7.63
C PHE A 310 18.40 5.54 6.68
N GLY A 311 18.49 6.45 5.71
CA GLY A 311 19.52 6.48 4.69
C GLY A 311 19.20 5.68 3.43
N LEU A 312 20.01 5.92 2.40
CA LEU A 312 19.91 5.26 1.09
C LEU A 312 20.03 3.72 1.16
N PRO A 313 20.90 3.11 1.98
CA PRO A 313 20.99 1.65 2.06
C PRO A 313 19.67 0.99 2.45
N VAL A 314 18.97 1.54 3.45
CA VAL A 314 17.66 1.03 3.89
C VAL A 314 16.60 1.25 2.81
N MET A 315 16.58 2.43 2.18
CA MET A 315 15.66 2.70 1.06
C MET A 315 15.84 1.68 -0.08
N PHE A 316 17.08 1.44 -0.53
CA PHE A 316 17.36 0.46 -1.58
C PHE A 316 17.03 -0.97 -1.14
N GLY A 317 17.33 -1.32 0.12
CA GLY A 317 16.93 -2.58 0.71
C GLY A 317 15.41 -2.81 0.64
N MET A 318 14.62 -1.81 1.05
CA MET A 318 13.15 -1.85 0.97
C MET A 318 12.63 -2.01 -0.47
N ILE A 319 13.21 -1.25 -1.42
CA ILE A 319 12.89 -1.37 -2.85
C ILE A 319 13.15 -2.79 -3.35
N LEU A 320 14.33 -3.35 -3.05
CA LEU A 320 14.73 -4.70 -3.44
C LEU A 320 13.83 -5.75 -2.81
N PHE A 321 13.46 -5.58 -1.54
CA PHE A 321 12.56 -6.47 -0.82
C PHE A 321 11.17 -6.49 -1.45
N ILE A 322 10.55 -5.32 -1.64
CA ILE A 322 9.23 -5.20 -2.29
C ILE A 322 9.26 -5.80 -3.69
N TYR A 323 10.29 -5.49 -4.49
CA TYR A 323 10.45 -6.04 -5.83
C TYR A 323 10.55 -7.57 -5.84
N LYS A 324 11.35 -8.16 -4.93
CA LYS A 324 11.48 -9.63 -4.83
C LYS A 324 10.15 -10.29 -4.46
N ILE A 325 9.47 -9.79 -3.42
CA ILE A 325 8.16 -10.31 -3.00
C ILE A 325 7.15 -10.24 -4.14
N LEU A 326 7.06 -9.09 -4.81
CA LEU A 326 6.16 -8.89 -5.94
C LEU A 326 6.44 -9.84 -7.09
N LYS A 327 7.71 -9.94 -7.49
CA LYS A 327 8.16 -10.85 -8.54
C LYS A 327 7.77 -12.29 -8.22
N ASP A 328 7.98 -12.74 -6.99
CA ASP A 328 7.64 -14.10 -6.56
C ASP A 328 6.13 -14.33 -6.59
N CYS A 329 5.33 -13.38 -6.10
CA CYS A 329 3.87 -13.42 -6.18
C CYS A 329 3.36 -13.50 -7.63
N PHE A 330 3.89 -12.68 -8.53
CA PHE A 330 3.47 -12.66 -9.94
C PHE A 330 3.85 -13.96 -10.66
N LEU A 331 5.07 -14.47 -10.44
CA LEU A 331 5.52 -15.74 -11.02
C LEU A 331 4.68 -16.93 -10.54
N LYS A 332 4.25 -16.92 -9.27
CA LYS A 332 3.44 -18.00 -8.68
C LYS A 332 2.00 -18.05 -9.20
N ASN A 333 1.39 -16.89 -9.43
CA ASN A 333 -0.06 -16.81 -9.66
C ASN A 333 -0.50 -16.84 -11.12
N ASN A 334 0.40 -16.62 -12.10
CA ASN A 334 0.17 -16.58 -13.56
C ASN A 334 -1.27 -16.83 -14.08
N ASN A 335 -2.23 -15.97 -13.70
CA ASN A 335 -3.65 -16.08 -14.02
C ASN A 335 -4.26 -14.69 -14.21
N MET A 336 -5.57 -14.60 -14.51
CA MET A 336 -6.24 -13.30 -14.68
C MET A 336 -6.20 -12.40 -13.43
N ASN A 337 -6.04 -12.98 -12.24
CA ASN A 337 -5.90 -12.23 -11.00
C ASN A 337 -4.50 -11.59 -10.91
N THR A 338 -3.46 -12.23 -11.45
CA THR A 338 -2.11 -11.66 -11.58
C THR A 338 -2.10 -10.31 -12.31
N LYS A 339 -2.89 -10.16 -13.37
CA LYS A 339 -3.02 -8.87 -14.09
C LYS A 339 -3.69 -7.80 -13.25
N TYR A 340 -4.78 -8.17 -12.56
CA TYR A 340 -5.49 -7.27 -11.65
C TYR A 340 -4.60 -6.80 -10.49
N LEU A 341 -3.83 -7.72 -9.91
CA LEU A 341 -2.79 -7.45 -8.92
C LEU A 341 -1.80 -6.42 -9.44
N PHE A 342 -1.30 -6.64 -10.65
CA PHE A 342 -0.33 -5.73 -11.23
C PHE A 342 -0.88 -4.30 -11.34
N PHE A 343 -2.14 -4.13 -11.77
CA PHE A 343 -2.74 -2.79 -11.87
C PHE A 343 -2.90 -2.11 -10.52
N ILE A 344 -3.38 -2.82 -9.50
CA ILE A 344 -3.47 -2.29 -8.13
C ILE A 344 -2.09 -1.80 -7.70
N TRP A 345 -1.05 -2.61 -7.90
CA TRP A 345 0.30 -2.23 -7.52
C TRP A 345 0.87 -1.04 -8.28
N VAL A 346 0.62 -0.94 -9.58
CA VAL A 346 0.99 0.25 -10.37
C VAL A 346 0.35 1.49 -9.77
N VAL A 347 -0.94 1.41 -9.44
CA VAL A 347 -1.72 2.52 -8.89
C VAL A 347 -1.23 2.89 -7.48
N LEU A 348 -0.92 1.90 -6.64
CA LEU A 348 -0.38 2.15 -5.30
C LEU A 348 1.02 2.73 -5.32
N LEU A 349 1.91 2.23 -6.19
CA LEU A 349 3.23 2.83 -6.40
C LEU A 349 3.12 4.24 -6.96
N PHE A 350 2.11 4.54 -7.78
CA PHE A 350 1.84 5.90 -8.24
C PHE A 350 1.40 6.82 -7.08
N VAL A 351 0.48 6.37 -6.24
CA VAL A 351 0.08 7.13 -5.04
C VAL A 351 1.26 7.34 -4.08
N SER A 352 2.12 6.32 -3.92
CA SER A 352 3.32 6.39 -3.07
C SER A 352 4.30 7.47 -3.47
N MET A 353 4.24 7.94 -4.73
CA MET A 353 5.12 8.98 -5.22
C MET A 353 4.81 10.33 -4.58
N PHE A 354 3.55 10.55 -4.22
CA PHE A 354 3.06 11.85 -3.76
C PHE A 354 2.46 11.83 -2.36
N GLU A 355 2.05 10.68 -1.82
CA GLU A 355 1.41 10.59 -0.51
C GLU A 355 2.20 9.71 0.46
N THR A 356 2.26 10.14 1.73
CA THR A 356 2.81 9.36 2.85
C THR A 356 1.82 8.35 3.44
N VAL A 357 0.64 8.20 2.85
CA VAL A 357 -0.38 7.27 3.38
C VAL A 357 0.15 5.82 3.45
N LEU A 358 1.10 5.48 2.57
CA LEU A 358 1.84 4.21 2.63
C LEU A 358 2.75 4.03 3.84
N SER A 359 3.23 5.12 4.43
CA SER A 359 4.09 5.11 5.61
C SER A 359 3.31 4.96 6.91
N TYR A 360 2.06 5.45 6.96
CA TYR A 360 1.21 5.43 8.18
C TYR A 360 0.33 4.19 8.30
N SER A 361 -0.01 3.52 7.20
CA SER A 361 -0.75 2.26 7.26
C SER A 361 -0.27 1.23 6.23
N PRO A 362 1.04 0.91 6.18
CA PRO A 362 1.56 -0.02 5.18
C PRO A 362 0.89 -1.39 5.28
N THR A 363 0.52 -1.81 6.48
CA THR A 363 -0.14 -3.09 6.69
C THR A 363 -1.51 -3.14 6.04
N ILE A 364 -2.32 -2.07 6.09
CA ILE A 364 -3.62 -2.00 5.40
C ILE A 364 -3.39 -2.21 3.89
N ILE A 365 -2.27 -1.74 3.37
CA ILE A 365 -2.06 -1.60 1.94
C ILE A 365 -1.53 -2.89 1.33
N PHE A 366 -0.48 -3.42 1.94
CA PHE A 366 0.19 -4.61 1.43
C PHE A 366 -0.59 -5.88 1.80
N THR A 367 -1.33 -5.90 2.91
CA THR A 367 -2.21 -7.04 3.24
C THR A 367 -3.39 -7.11 2.27
N THR A 368 -4.11 -6.01 1.99
CA THR A 368 -5.22 -6.00 1.03
C THR A 368 -4.79 -6.47 -0.35
N CYS A 369 -3.60 -6.05 -0.81
CA CYS A 369 -3.09 -6.40 -2.13
C CYS A 369 -2.69 -7.86 -2.26
N ILE A 370 -2.08 -8.46 -1.24
CA ILE A 370 -1.70 -9.87 -1.33
C ILE A 370 -2.92 -10.77 -1.08
N PHE A 371 -3.85 -10.29 -0.27
CA PHE A 371 -5.02 -11.03 0.15
C PHE A 371 -6.03 -11.26 -0.99
N ILE A 372 -6.34 -10.26 -1.82
CA ILE A 372 -7.32 -10.40 -2.94
C ILE A 372 -6.91 -11.51 -3.95
N LEU A 373 -5.62 -11.91 -3.98
CA LEU A 373 -5.00 -12.32 -5.24
C LEU A 373 -4.25 -13.64 -5.20
N ASN A 374 -4.19 -14.28 -4.04
CA ASN A 374 -3.67 -15.63 -3.87
C ASN A 374 -4.78 -16.69 -3.98
N LEU A 375 -5.62 -16.62 -5.02
CA LEU A 375 -6.69 -17.58 -5.25
C LEU A 375 -6.12 -18.99 -5.48
N ASP A 376 -6.61 -19.96 -4.71
CA ASP A 376 -6.39 -21.34 -5.09
C ASP A 376 -7.20 -21.65 -6.36
N SER A 377 -6.49 -21.95 -7.45
CA SER A 377 -7.09 -22.21 -8.77
C SER A 377 -7.78 -23.58 -8.86
N GLY A 378 -8.12 -24.19 -7.71
CA GLY A 378 -8.80 -25.49 -7.63
C GLY A 378 -10.14 -25.55 -8.36
N LEU A 379 -10.70 -24.39 -8.74
CA LEU A 379 -11.92 -24.27 -9.56
C LEU A 379 -11.73 -24.64 -11.05
N GLY A 380 -10.58 -25.19 -11.45
CA GLY A 380 -10.44 -25.90 -12.72
C GLY A 380 -11.15 -27.27 -12.78
N ARG A 381 -11.82 -27.71 -11.70
CA ARG A 381 -12.59 -28.98 -11.64
C ARG A 381 -14.02 -28.83 -11.09
N GLU A 382 -14.59 -27.63 -11.07
CA GLU A 382 -16.03 -27.44 -10.84
C GLU A 382 -16.74 -27.14 -12.16
N GLY A 383 -16.76 -28.16 -13.02
CA GLY A 383 -17.45 -28.18 -14.31
C GLY A 383 -18.02 -29.55 -14.66
N LYS A 384 -18.19 -30.43 -13.66
CA LYS A 384 -19.11 -31.57 -13.71
C LYS A 384 -19.84 -31.62 -12.39
N GLN A 385 -20.97 -30.93 -12.36
CA GLN A 385 -22.13 -31.37 -11.59
C GLN A 385 -22.33 -32.85 -11.95
N ILE A 386 -22.03 -33.74 -11.02
CA ILE A 386 -22.61 -35.09 -11.05
C ILE A 386 -23.80 -34.96 -10.13
N ASP A 387 -24.98 -34.83 -10.75
CA ASP A 387 -26.23 -35.13 -10.10
C ASP A 387 -26.24 -36.63 -9.78
N THR A 388 -26.13 -36.96 -8.50
CA THR A 388 -26.75 -38.10 -7.82
C THR A 388 -26.76 -37.83 -6.33
#